data_AF-A0A1D8GBA3-F1
#
_entry.id   AF-A0A1D8GBA3-F1
#
_cell.length_a   1.000
_cell.length_b   1.000
_cell.length_c   1.000
_cell.angle_alpha   90.00
_cell.angle_beta   90.00
_cell.angle_gamma   90.00
#
_symmetry.space_group_name_H-M   'P 1'
#
loop_
_entity.id
_entity.type
_entity.pdbx_description
1 polymer ?
#
loop_
_entity_poly.entity_id
_entity_poly.type
_entity_poly.pdbx_seq_one_letter_code
_entity_poly.pdbx_strand_id
1 'polypeptide(L)'
;MIKMFTKRMKNRKGFTLIELIVVIAILGIISLVAVPRLSNLQNNARIDADRTTARQIVNMTKVYIADKNLTNSDSTAVTVTKLVEAGLLETIPKTQMTDTNFTIQVTVVAAVTGVPEHLKFVVKDTATSAEVIYDSSVTTAPYGATGKYRKSNDPAVTPTT
;
A
#
# COMPACT_ATOMS: atom_id res chain seq x y z
N MET A 1 13.23 57.25 -48.10
CA MET A 1 12.56 57.08 -46.78
C MET A 1 13.00 55.74 -46.19
N ILE A 2 13.94 55.75 -45.24
CA ILE A 2 14.43 54.54 -44.58
C ILE A 2 14.36 54.80 -43.07
N LYS A 3 13.38 54.18 -42.40
CA LYS A 3 13.18 54.27 -40.94
C LYS A 3 14.15 53.32 -40.23
N MET A 4 15.20 53.90 -39.66
CA MET A 4 15.66 53.73 -38.28
C MET A 4 15.33 52.38 -37.59
N PHE A 5 16.13 51.34 -37.85
CA PHE A 5 16.29 50.22 -36.94
C PHE A 5 17.32 50.56 -35.86
N THR A 6 16.88 51.29 -34.84
CA THR A 6 17.71 51.63 -33.68
C THR A 6 18.00 50.34 -32.90
N LYS A 7 19.21 49.80 -33.10
CA LYS A 7 19.75 48.64 -32.40
C LYS A 7 19.87 48.93 -30.91
N ARG A 8 18.87 48.52 -30.11
CA ARG A 8 19.01 48.44 -28.65
C ARG A 8 19.95 47.27 -28.31
N MET A 9 21.23 47.55 -28.12
CA MET A 9 22.12 46.59 -27.44
C MET A 9 21.68 46.48 -25.99
N LYS A 10 20.82 45.50 -25.69
CA LYS A 10 20.45 45.15 -24.32
C LYS A 10 21.70 44.65 -23.60
N ASN A 11 22.09 45.29 -22.50
CA ASN A 11 23.13 44.82 -21.58
C ASN A 11 22.83 43.38 -21.16
N ARG A 12 23.50 42.41 -21.80
CA ARG A 12 23.51 41.01 -21.36
C ARG A 12 24.48 40.93 -20.18
N LYS A 13 24.00 41.20 -18.97
CA LYS A 13 24.72 40.79 -17.76
C LYS A 13 24.76 39.25 -17.78
N GLY A 14 25.93 38.69 -18.13
CA GLY A 14 26.15 37.25 -18.12
C GLY A 14 26.20 36.74 -16.69
N PHE A 15 25.65 35.54 -16.47
CA PHE A 15 25.81 34.79 -15.22
C PHE A 15 27.28 34.41 -15.07
N THR A 16 27.85 34.59 -13.88
CA THR A 16 29.25 34.23 -13.64
C THR A 16 29.39 32.71 -13.48
N LEU A 17 30.51 32.14 -13.91
CA LEU A 17 30.78 30.71 -13.69
C LEU A 17 30.81 30.36 -12.20
N ILE A 18 31.27 31.29 -11.35
CA ILE A 18 31.34 31.08 -9.91
C ILE A 18 29.94 30.99 -9.29
N GLU A 19 28.97 31.80 -9.74
CA GLU A 19 27.58 31.70 -9.28
C GLU A 19 26.99 30.33 -9.61
N LEU A 20 27.31 29.77 -10.79
CA LEU A 20 26.82 28.44 -11.16
C LEU A 20 27.45 27.35 -10.28
N ILE A 21 28.75 27.45 -10.02
CA ILE A 21 29.49 26.47 -9.20
C ILE A 21 28.97 26.43 -7.76
N VAL A 22 28.72 27.60 -7.15
CA VAL A 22 28.22 27.67 -5.77
C VAL A 22 26.80 27.08 -5.68
N VAL A 23 25.93 27.33 -6.67
CA VAL A 23 24.56 26.79 -6.67
C VAL A 23 24.56 25.27 -6.75
N ILE A 24 25.31 24.67 -7.68
CA ILE A 24 25.36 23.20 -7.78
C ILE A 24 26.05 22.56 -6.58
N ALA A 25 27.00 23.26 -5.93
CA ALA A 25 27.62 22.79 -4.70
C ALA A 25 26.61 22.70 -3.55
N ILE A 26 25.79 23.74 -3.35
CA ILE A 26 24.72 23.73 -2.33
C ILE A 26 23.66 22.66 -2.66
N LEU A 27 23.22 22.57 -3.91
CA LEU A 27 22.28 21.54 -4.36
C LEU A 27 22.83 20.13 -4.15
N GLY A 28 24.14 19.93 -4.35
CA GLY A 28 24.81 18.64 -4.10
C GLY A 28 24.74 18.22 -2.63
N ILE A 29 25.02 19.15 -1.71
CA ILE A 29 24.96 18.88 -0.25
C ILE A 29 23.52 18.53 0.17
N ILE A 30 22.52 19.29 -0.27
CA ILE A 30 21.11 19.04 0.05
C ILE A 30 20.65 17.71 -0.55
N SER A 31 21.04 17.41 -1.79
CA SER A 31 20.64 16.18 -2.48
C SER A 31 21.16 14.93 -1.77
N LEU A 32 22.37 14.98 -1.21
CA LEU A 32 22.98 13.85 -0.49
C LEU A 32 22.11 13.37 0.69
N VAL A 33 21.53 14.30 1.45
CA VAL A 33 20.66 13.96 2.60
C VAL A 33 19.20 13.74 2.20
N ALA A 34 18.75 14.39 1.13
CA ALA A 34 17.35 14.33 0.68
C ALA A 34 17.01 13.00 0.00
N VAL A 35 17.89 12.46 -0.86
CA VAL A 35 17.64 11.24 -1.63
C VAL A 35 17.30 10.02 -0.76
N PRO A 36 18.08 9.63 0.26
CA PRO A 36 17.76 8.45 1.07
C PRO A 36 16.47 8.63 1.89
N ARG A 37 16.21 9.85 2.39
CA ARG A 37 14.97 10.16 3.11
C ARG A 37 13.75 10.05 2.21
N LEU A 38 13.83 10.61 1.00
CA LEU A 38 12.76 10.56 0.02
C LEU A 38 12.45 9.12 -0.40
N SER A 39 13.48 8.29 -0.62
CA SER A 39 13.30 6.87 -0.96
C SER A 39 12.52 6.12 0.13
N ASN A 40 12.90 6.30 1.40
CA ASN A 40 12.20 5.67 2.52
C ASN A 40 10.75 6.17 2.66
N LEU A 41 10.51 7.46 2.45
CA LEU A 41 9.15 8.03 2.47
C LEU A 41 8.28 7.45 1.35
N GLN A 42 8.81 7.30 0.14
CA GLN A 42 8.10 6.67 -0.97
C GLN A 42 7.76 5.21 -0.68
N ASN A 43 8.70 4.45 -0.11
CA ASN A 43 8.47 3.06 0.26
C ASN A 43 7.38 2.93 1.34
N ASN A 44 7.42 3.78 2.37
CA ASN A 44 6.39 3.79 3.41
C ASN A 44 5.01 4.15 2.85
N ALA A 45 4.95 5.15 1.95
CA ALA A 45 3.70 5.53 1.29
C ALA A 45 3.11 4.39 0.44
N ARG A 46 3.96 3.62 -0.27
CA ARG A 46 3.53 2.43 -1.03
C ARG A 46 2.98 1.34 -0.09
N ILE A 47 3.68 1.06 1.00
CA ILE A 47 3.24 0.11 2.03
C ILE A 47 1.89 0.52 2.61
N ASP A 48 1.71 1.80 2.94
CA ASP A 48 0.47 2.33 3.54
C ASP A 48 -0.70 2.38 2.53
N ALA A 49 -0.42 2.57 1.24
CA ALA A 49 -1.40 2.41 0.17
C ALA A 49 -1.87 0.95 0.07
N ASP A 50 -0.93 -0.01 0.03
CA ASP A 50 -1.22 -1.44 0.00
C ASP A 50 -2.05 -1.89 1.23
N ARG A 51 -1.80 -1.25 2.38
CA ARG A 51 -2.54 -1.42 3.66
C ARG A 51 -4.02 -1.14 3.47
N THR A 52 -4.27 -0.05 2.79
CA THR A 52 -5.60 0.49 2.62
C THR A 52 -6.35 -0.33 1.58
N THR A 53 -5.70 -0.70 0.48
CA THR A 53 -6.25 -1.63 -0.51
C THR A 53 -6.57 -3.00 0.10
N ALA A 54 -5.67 -3.56 0.91
CA ALA A 54 -5.92 -4.84 1.59
C ALA A 54 -7.12 -4.77 2.54
N ARG A 55 -7.31 -3.67 3.27
CA ARG A 55 -8.52 -3.43 4.08
C ARG A 55 -9.79 -3.43 3.24
N GLN A 56 -9.76 -2.76 2.10
CA GLN A 56 -10.91 -2.69 1.20
C GLN A 56 -11.27 -4.09 0.70
N ILE A 57 -10.29 -4.88 0.25
CA ILE A 57 -10.49 -6.26 -0.19
C ILE A 57 -11.17 -7.09 0.92
N VAL A 58 -10.72 -6.97 2.18
CA VAL A 58 -11.32 -7.68 3.32
C VAL A 58 -12.77 -7.25 3.55
N ASN A 59 -13.06 -5.96 3.52
CA ASN A 59 -14.43 -5.45 3.70
C ASN A 59 -15.35 -5.98 2.60
N MET A 60 -14.88 -5.99 1.35
CA MET A 60 -15.64 -6.49 0.19
C MET A 60 -15.84 -7.99 0.28
N THR A 61 -14.86 -8.72 0.80
CA THR A 61 -14.97 -10.16 1.08
C THR A 61 -16.02 -10.44 2.16
N LYS A 62 -16.09 -9.63 3.21
CA LYS A 62 -17.15 -9.74 4.23
C LYS A 62 -18.53 -9.51 3.63
N VAL A 63 -18.67 -8.49 2.78
CA VAL A 63 -19.92 -8.23 2.04
C VAL A 63 -20.28 -9.41 1.14
N TYR A 64 -19.30 -9.97 0.42
CA TYR A 64 -19.51 -11.12 -0.46
C TYR A 64 -19.97 -12.37 0.30
N ILE A 65 -19.33 -12.68 1.43
CA ILE A 65 -19.72 -13.79 2.30
C ILE A 65 -21.14 -13.60 2.82
N ALA A 66 -21.50 -12.37 3.22
CA ALA A 66 -22.85 -12.05 3.68
C ALA A 66 -23.90 -12.16 2.55
N ASP A 67 -23.61 -11.61 1.36
CA ASP A 67 -24.52 -11.65 0.20
C ASP A 67 -24.82 -13.08 -0.25
N LYS A 68 -23.77 -13.91 -0.33
CA LYS A 68 -23.88 -15.30 -0.78
C LYS A 68 -24.22 -16.27 0.35
N ASN A 69 -24.48 -15.77 1.56
CA ASN A 69 -24.74 -16.58 2.76
C ASN A 69 -23.72 -17.72 2.91
N LEU A 70 -22.45 -17.43 2.60
CA LEU A 70 -21.40 -18.43 2.61
C LEU A 70 -21.14 -18.87 4.04
N THR A 71 -21.05 -20.19 4.21
CA THR A 71 -20.77 -20.77 5.51
C THR A 71 -19.25 -20.87 5.73
N ASN A 72 -18.86 -21.24 6.95
CA ASN A 72 -17.46 -21.50 7.29
C ASN A 72 -16.83 -22.51 6.30
N SER A 73 -17.58 -23.50 5.82
CA SER A 73 -17.11 -24.51 4.86
C SER A 73 -16.78 -23.95 3.46
N ASP A 74 -17.38 -22.83 3.07
CA ASP A 74 -17.20 -22.20 1.74
C ASP A 74 -16.12 -21.11 1.75
N SER A 75 -15.60 -20.77 2.93
CA SER A 75 -14.72 -19.62 3.12
C SER A 75 -13.41 -19.73 2.32
N THR A 76 -12.85 -20.93 2.18
CA THR A 76 -11.63 -21.18 1.38
C THR A 76 -11.82 -20.92 -0.12
N ALA A 77 -13.07 -20.90 -0.60
CA ALA A 77 -13.38 -20.70 -2.00
C ALA A 77 -13.44 -19.22 -2.39
N VAL A 78 -13.34 -18.26 -1.46
CA VAL A 78 -13.42 -16.83 -1.77
C VAL A 78 -12.06 -16.33 -2.27
N THR A 79 -12.05 -15.79 -3.50
CA THR A 79 -10.86 -15.22 -4.15
C THR A 79 -11.14 -13.80 -4.62
N VAL A 80 -10.09 -13.01 -4.88
CA VAL A 80 -10.24 -11.64 -5.41
C VAL A 80 -10.97 -11.66 -6.76
N THR A 81 -10.76 -12.69 -7.58
CA THR A 81 -11.48 -12.88 -8.85
C THR A 81 -12.99 -12.97 -8.65
N LYS A 82 -13.46 -13.72 -7.64
CA LYS A 82 -14.89 -13.82 -7.35
C LYS A 82 -15.49 -12.50 -6.89
N LEU A 83 -14.71 -11.64 -6.22
CA LEU A 83 -15.15 -10.29 -5.85
C LEU A 83 -15.33 -9.40 -7.10
N VAL A 84 -14.49 -9.59 -8.12
CA VAL A 84 -14.63 -8.90 -9.41
C VAL A 84 -15.85 -9.42 -10.17
N GLU A 85 -16.02 -10.74 -10.25
CA GLU A 85 -17.18 -11.38 -10.88
C GLU A 85 -18.51 -10.98 -10.20
N ALA A 86 -18.49 -10.78 -8.88
CA ALA A 86 -19.63 -10.28 -8.11
C ALA A 86 -19.89 -8.78 -8.27
N GLY A 87 -19.08 -8.06 -9.06
CA GLY A 87 -19.20 -6.61 -9.25
C GLY A 87 -18.86 -5.78 -8.02
N LEU A 88 -18.22 -6.37 -7.01
CA LEU A 88 -17.77 -5.64 -5.84
C LEU A 88 -16.49 -4.88 -6.19
N LEU A 89 -15.55 -5.52 -6.87
CA LEU A 89 -14.33 -4.90 -7.38
C LEU A 89 -14.45 -4.68 -8.90
N GLU A 90 -13.98 -3.53 -9.40
CA GLU A 90 -13.94 -3.28 -10.85
C GLU A 90 -12.84 -4.09 -11.55
N THR A 91 -11.68 -4.22 -10.89
CA THR A 91 -10.53 -4.98 -11.37
C THR A 91 -9.77 -5.57 -10.19
N ILE A 92 -8.88 -6.54 -10.46
CA ILE A 92 -7.97 -7.06 -9.43
C ILE A 92 -6.97 -5.96 -9.06
N PRO A 93 -6.99 -5.44 -7.82
CA PRO A 93 -6.06 -4.39 -7.43
C PRO A 93 -4.63 -4.90 -7.46
N LYS A 94 -3.71 -4.00 -7.82
CA LYS A 94 -2.28 -4.25 -7.81
C LYS A 94 -1.61 -3.61 -6.60
N THR A 95 -0.47 -4.17 -6.22
CA THR A 95 0.38 -3.65 -5.16
C THR A 95 1.23 -2.49 -5.67
N GLN A 96 1.38 -1.47 -4.85
CA GLN A 96 2.22 -0.31 -5.14
C GLN A 96 3.71 -0.61 -4.91
N MET A 97 4.01 -1.67 -4.16
CA MET A 97 5.38 -2.13 -3.87
C MET A 97 6.02 -2.89 -5.04
N THR A 98 5.27 -3.77 -5.70
CA THR A 98 5.80 -4.75 -6.67
C THR A 98 5.04 -4.79 -8.00
N ASP A 99 3.95 -4.01 -8.12
CA ASP A 99 3.08 -3.97 -9.31
C ASP A 99 2.48 -5.35 -9.67
N THR A 100 2.28 -6.18 -8.64
CA THR A 100 1.67 -7.50 -8.77
C THR A 100 0.29 -7.54 -8.12
N ASN A 101 -0.49 -8.56 -8.46
CA ASN A 101 -1.87 -8.65 -8.00
C ASN A 101 -1.96 -8.98 -6.50
N PHE A 102 -3.00 -8.49 -5.84
CA PHE A 102 -3.40 -8.99 -4.52
C PHE A 102 -4.10 -10.35 -4.62
N THR A 103 -3.90 -11.17 -3.61
CA THR A 103 -4.68 -12.39 -3.36
C THR A 103 -5.30 -12.34 -1.97
N ILE A 104 -6.42 -13.04 -1.78
CA ILE A 104 -7.04 -13.20 -0.47
C ILE A 104 -7.24 -14.68 -0.17
N GLN A 105 -7.00 -15.04 1.08
CA GLN A 105 -7.31 -16.34 1.64
C GLN A 105 -8.19 -16.13 2.87
N VAL A 106 -9.33 -16.81 2.93
CA VAL A 106 -10.18 -16.84 4.11
C VAL A 106 -10.07 -18.22 4.74
N THR A 107 -9.77 -18.24 6.04
CA THR A 107 -9.57 -19.47 6.80
C THR A 107 -10.50 -19.46 8.00
N VAL A 108 -11.17 -20.58 8.24
CA VAL A 108 -11.95 -20.78 9.46
C VAL A 108 -10.97 -21.09 10.59
N VAL A 109 -11.07 -20.33 11.67
CA VAL A 109 -10.39 -20.62 12.92
C VAL A 109 -11.37 -21.39 13.79
N ALA A 110 -11.00 -22.62 14.13
CA ALA A 110 -11.82 -23.49 14.98
C ALA A 110 -12.05 -22.86 16.35
N ALA A 111 -13.19 -23.17 16.96
CA ALA A 111 -13.49 -22.73 18.32
C ALA A 111 -12.42 -23.22 19.30
N VAL A 112 -12.03 -22.34 20.20
CA VAL A 112 -11.17 -22.64 21.36
C VAL A 112 -11.90 -22.21 22.62
N THR A 113 -11.52 -22.70 23.79
CA THR A 113 -12.25 -22.43 25.04
C THR A 113 -12.46 -20.93 25.27
N GLY A 114 -13.72 -20.49 25.27
CA GLY A 114 -14.10 -19.08 25.44
C GLY A 114 -14.09 -18.23 24.17
N VAL A 115 -13.76 -18.79 22.99
CA VAL A 115 -13.78 -18.10 21.69
C VAL A 115 -14.50 -18.97 20.66
N PRO A 116 -15.66 -18.54 20.12
CA PRO A 116 -16.36 -19.29 19.09
C PRO A 116 -15.58 -19.35 17.78
N GLU A 117 -16.01 -20.22 16.86
CA GLU A 117 -15.49 -20.23 15.50
C GLU A 117 -15.61 -18.85 14.85
N HIS A 118 -14.55 -18.46 14.15
CA HIS A 118 -14.47 -17.15 13.50
C HIS A 118 -13.62 -17.24 12.25
N LEU A 119 -13.75 -16.24 11.37
CA LEU A 119 -12.99 -16.17 10.13
C LEU A 119 -11.73 -15.32 10.29
N LYS A 120 -10.64 -15.81 9.71
CA LYS A 120 -9.39 -15.08 9.50
C LYS A 120 -9.24 -14.79 8.01
N PHE A 121 -9.01 -13.53 7.68
CA PHE A 121 -8.74 -13.05 6.34
C PHE A 121 -7.27 -12.72 6.20
N VAL A 122 -6.62 -13.24 5.16
CA VAL A 122 -5.22 -12.97 4.85
C VAL A 122 -5.14 -12.44 3.44
N VAL A 123 -4.80 -11.17 3.28
CA VAL A 123 -4.52 -10.55 1.98
C VAL A 123 -3.02 -10.56 1.76
N LYS A 124 -2.58 -11.10 0.62
CA LYS A 124 -1.16 -11.23 0.26
C LYS A 124 -0.87 -10.52 -1.04
N ASP A 125 0.31 -9.94 -1.11
CA ASP A 125 0.93 -9.61 -2.38
C ASP A 125 1.39 -10.91 -3.08
N THR A 126 1.19 -11.04 -4.38
CA THR A 126 1.64 -12.22 -5.13
C THR A 126 3.16 -12.29 -5.28
N ALA A 127 3.87 -11.15 -5.34
CA ALA A 127 5.32 -11.12 -5.50
C ALA A 127 6.10 -11.11 -4.19
N THR A 128 5.47 -10.70 -3.08
CA THR A 128 6.14 -10.59 -1.79
C THR A 128 5.37 -11.33 -0.72
N SER A 129 6.13 -11.87 0.23
CA SER A 129 5.65 -12.46 1.48
C SER A 129 4.97 -11.45 2.44
N ALA A 130 4.56 -10.26 1.95
CA ALA A 130 3.87 -9.27 2.75
C ALA A 130 2.39 -9.64 2.86
N GLU A 131 1.93 -9.83 4.10
CA GLU A 131 0.55 -10.22 4.39
C GLU A 131 -0.12 -9.24 5.34
N VAL A 132 -1.39 -8.97 5.08
CA VAL A 132 -2.26 -8.23 6.00
C VAL A 132 -3.32 -9.19 6.51
N ILE A 133 -3.30 -9.40 7.83
CA ILE A 133 -4.15 -10.38 8.50
C ILE A 133 -5.25 -9.63 9.28
N TYR A 134 -6.49 -10.02 9.06
CA TYR A 134 -7.66 -9.59 9.82
C TYR A 134 -8.33 -10.79 10.48
N ASP A 135 -8.56 -10.69 11.78
CA ASP A 135 -9.24 -11.72 12.57
C ASP A 135 -10.59 -11.18 13.06
N SER A 136 -11.68 -11.91 12.79
CA SER A 136 -13.04 -11.49 13.14
C SER A 136 -13.44 -11.74 14.60
N SER A 137 -12.62 -12.49 15.38
CA SER A 137 -12.84 -12.64 16.83
C SER A 137 -12.46 -11.40 17.65
N VAL A 138 -11.74 -10.46 17.05
CA VAL A 138 -11.29 -9.23 17.70
C VAL A 138 -12.33 -8.13 17.50
N THR A 139 -13.26 -8.00 18.45
CA THR A 139 -14.31 -6.95 18.47
C THR A 139 -13.79 -5.55 18.82
N THR A 140 -12.54 -5.42 19.27
CA THR A 140 -11.86 -4.14 19.52
C THR A 140 -10.80 -3.84 18.46
N ALA A 141 -11.22 -3.60 17.22
CA ALA A 141 -10.38 -2.87 16.28
C ALA A 141 -11.03 -1.51 16.05
N PRO A 142 -10.76 -0.50 16.91
CA PRO A 142 -11.13 0.87 16.60
C PRO A 142 -10.53 1.24 15.24
N TYR A 143 -11.23 2.13 14.53
CA TYR A 143 -10.76 2.86 13.35
C TYR A 143 -9.22 3.04 13.36
N GLY A 144 -8.50 2.11 12.71
CA GLY A 144 -7.07 1.91 12.97
C GLY A 144 -6.68 0.44 13.25
N ALA A 145 -7.22 -0.52 12.50
CA ALA A 145 -6.77 -1.90 12.58
C ALA A 145 -5.25 -1.95 12.39
N THR A 146 -4.55 -2.37 13.45
CA THR A 146 -3.20 -2.92 13.44
C THR A 146 -3.20 -4.19 12.60
N GLY A 147 -3.37 -4.05 11.28
CA GLY A 147 -2.96 -5.09 10.35
C GLY A 147 -1.48 -5.26 10.58
N LYS A 148 -1.09 -6.32 11.30
CA LYS A 148 0.33 -6.62 11.48
C LYS A 148 0.86 -6.93 10.08
N TYR A 149 1.64 -6.02 9.52
CA TYR A 149 2.47 -6.33 8.36
C TYR A 149 3.53 -7.27 8.88
N ARG A 150 3.31 -8.55 8.67
CA ARG A 150 4.29 -9.57 8.97
C ARG A 150 4.92 -9.93 7.64
N LYS A 151 6.25 -9.90 7.58
CA LYS A 151 6.95 -10.65 6.54
C LYS A 151 6.69 -12.13 6.85
N SER A 152 6.48 -12.97 5.84
CA SER A 152 6.12 -14.40 6.02
C SER A 152 6.98 -15.19 7.02
N ASN A 153 8.18 -14.72 7.35
CA ASN A 153 9.16 -15.44 8.18
C ASN A 153 9.28 -14.91 9.62
N ASP A 154 8.46 -13.94 10.05
CA ASP A 154 8.45 -13.54 11.45
C ASP A 154 7.81 -14.65 12.31
N PRO A 155 8.43 -15.08 13.44
CA PRO A 155 7.87 -16.10 14.31
C PRO A 155 6.54 -15.62 14.91
N ALA A 156 5.53 -16.50 14.94
CA ALA A 156 4.19 -16.20 15.47
C ALA A 156 4.33 -15.49 16.83
N VAL A 157 3.80 -14.27 16.93
CA VAL A 157 3.74 -13.60 18.25
C VAL A 157 2.60 -14.30 18.98
N THR A 158 2.96 -15.26 19.84
CA THR A 158 2.07 -15.78 20.86
C THR A 158 1.56 -14.60 21.68
N PRO A 159 0.24 -14.47 21.90
CA PRO A 159 -0.26 -13.47 22.83
C PRO A 159 0.33 -13.77 24.20
N THR A 160 1.18 -12.88 24.69
CA THR A 160 1.52 -12.86 26.11
C THR A 160 0.25 -12.55 26.87
N THR A 161 -0.12 -13.47 27.76
CA THR A 161 -1.22 -13.37 28.75
C THR A 161 -1.24 -12.04 29.48
#